data_AF-A0A9X9F1T2-F1
#
_entry.id   AF-A0A9X9F1T2-F1
#
_cell.length_a   1.000
_cell.length_b   1.000
_cell.length_c   1.000
_cell.angle_alpha   90.00
_cell.angle_beta   90.00
_cell.angle_gamma   90.00
#
_symmetry.space_group_name_H-M   'P 1'
#
loop_
_entity.id
_entity.type
_entity.pdbx_description
1 polymer ?
#
loop_
_entity_poly.entity_id
_entity_poly.type
_entity_poly.pdbx_seq_one_letter_code
_entity_poly.pdbx_strand_id
1 'polypeptide(L)' 'MIYIYTDFGGTHTTSLAAAYHLNKLPTDRKLTKEEILNVDYFNKLKTEDMGKIIFHGIDEHGHPVYTIGCGAS' A
#
# COMPACT_ATOMS: atom_id res chain seq x y z
N MET A 1 -5.25 -15.56 -7.15
CA MET A 1 -4.72 -14.37 -7.84
C MET A 1 -3.71 -13.69 -6.92
N ILE A 2 -2.77 -12.91 -7.45
CA ILE A 2 -1.86 -12.05 -6.65
C ILE A 2 -2.10 -10.61 -7.09
N TYR A 3 -2.18 -9.69 -6.14
CA TYR A 3 -2.29 -8.26 -6.43
C TYR A 3 -1.01 -7.54 -6.04
N ILE A 4 -0.46 -6.76 -6.96
CA ILE A 4 0.73 -5.94 -6.72
C ILE A 4 0.41 -4.53 -7.19
N TYR A 5 0.37 -3.58 -6.25
CA TYR A 5 0.23 -2.16 -6.54
C TYR A 5 1.62 -1.54 -6.74
N THR A 6 1.79 -0.78 -7.81
CA THR A 6 3.06 -0.11 -8.11
C THR A 6 2.88 1.38 -8.32
N ASP A 7 3.85 2.14 -7.80
CA ASP A 7 4.07 3.54 -8.13
C ASP A 7 5.60 3.81 -8.09
N PHE A 8 6.00 5.06 -8.23
CA PHE A 8 7.42 5.42 -8.21
C PHE A 8 8.08 5.18 -6.82
N GLY A 9 7.44 5.56 -5.72
CA GLY A 9 8.05 5.55 -4.38
C GLY A 9 7.61 4.40 -3.47
N GLY A 10 6.58 3.64 -3.84
CA GLY A 10 5.97 2.57 -3.05
C GLY A 10 5.29 3.01 -1.75
N THR A 11 5.28 4.31 -1.42
CA THR A 11 5.15 4.79 -0.04
C THR A 11 3.88 5.58 0.25
N HIS A 12 3.24 6.18 -0.77
CA HIS A 12 2.04 7.01 -0.58
C HIS A 12 0.81 6.40 -1.23
N THR A 13 0.71 6.47 -2.56
CA THR A 13 -0.49 6.03 -3.30
C THR A 13 -0.68 4.52 -3.22
N THR A 14 0.40 3.76 -3.39
CA THR A 14 0.41 2.29 -3.27
C THR A 14 0.06 1.81 -1.87
N SER A 15 0.60 2.43 -0.82
CA SER A 15 0.24 2.13 0.58
C SER A 15 -1.26 2.32 0.83
N LEU A 16 -1.84 3.42 0.32
CA LEU A 16 -3.27 3.67 0.41
C LEU A 16 -4.09 2.67 -0.43
N ALA A 17 -3.64 2.35 -1.65
CA ALA A 17 -4.33 1.39 -2.51
C ALA A 17 -4.41 -0.01 -1.88
N ALA A 18 -3.31 -0.48 -1.28
CA ALA A 18 -3.28 -1.73 -0.56
C ALA A 18 -4.22 -1.71 0.67
N ALA A 19 -4.25 -0.61 1.42
CA ALA A 19 -5.15 -0.48 2.57
C ALA A 19 -6.63 -0.47 2.15
N TYR A 20 -6.97 0.19 1.04
CA TYR A 20 -8.33 0.14 0.47
C TYR A 20 -8.70 -1.27 0.00
N HIS A 21 -7.81 -1.95 -0.72
CA HIS A 21 -8.04 -3.32 -1.16
C HIS A 21 -8.33 -4.26 0.02
N LEU A 22 -7.57 -4.10 1.11
CA LEU A 22 -7.70 -4.92 2.30
C LEU A 22 -8.85 -4.48 3.22
N ASN A 23 -9.76 -3.61 2.76
CA ASN A 23 -10.88 -3.08 3.52
C ASN A 23 -10.46 -2.45 4.87
N LYS A 24 -9.23 -1.91 4.95
CA LYS A 24 -8.68 -1.24 6.15
C LYS A 24 -9.07 0.24 6.26
N LEU A 25 -9.69 0.79 5.22
CA LEU A 25 -10.07 2.21 5.13
C LEU A 25 -11.55 2.35 4.75
N PRO A 26 -12.25 3.38 5.27
CA PRO A 26 -13.64 3.66 4.91
C PRO A 26 -13.73 4.18 3.47
N THR A 27 -14.77 3.75 2.76
CA THR A 27 -15.03 4.08 1.35
C THR A 27 -16.23 5.02 1.15
N ASP A 28 -17.00 5.25 2.20
CA ASP A 28 -18.23 6.04 2.22
C ASP A 28 -18.02 7.51 2.62
N ARG A 29 -16.80 7.87 3.01
CA ARG A 29 -16.44 9.23 3.43
C ARG A 29 -15.00 9.60 3.12
N LYS A 30 -14.68 10.89 3.33
CA LYS A 30 -13.30 11.38 3.27
C LYS A 30 -12.51 10.86 4.49
N LEU A 31 -11.26 10.46 4.24
CA LEU A 31 -10.32 10.07 5.28
C LEU A 31 -9.88 11.26 6.12
N THR A 32 -9.65 11.00 7.41
CA THR A 32 -8.93 11.94 8.27
C THR A 32 -7.43 11.83 8.01
N LYS A 33 -6.69 12.86 8.42
CA LYS A 33 -5.23 12.86 8.36
C LYS A 33 -4.64 11.70 9.18
N GLU A 34 -5.22 11.40 10.34
CA GLU A 34 -4.75 10.35 11.23
C GLU A 34 -4.91 8.96 10.62
N GLU A 35 -6.03 8.71 9.95
CA GLU A 35 -6.25 7.46 9.21
C GLU A 35 -5.20 7.25 8.14
N ILE A 36 -4.90 8.29 7.35
CA ILE A 36 -3.86 8.25 6.31
C ILE A 36 -2.48 7.96 6.93
N LEU A 37 -2.12 8.65 8.02
CA LEU A 37 -0.82 8.48 8.68
C LEU A 37 -0.66 7.12 9.36
N ASN A 38 -1.76 6.48 9.76
CA ASN A 38 -1.77 5.16 10.39
C ASN A 38 -1.76 4.00 9.38
N VAL A 39 -1.91 4.26 8.08
CA VAL A 39 -1.82 3.23 7.05
C VAL A 39 -0.43 2.58 7.06
N ASP A 40 -0.43 1.27 6.88
CA ASP A 40 0.79 0.48 6.78
C ASP A 40 1.69 1.04 5.67
N TYR A 41 2.97 1.21 5.98
CA TYR A 41 4.00 1.75 5.09
C TYR A 41 3.78 3.18 4.56
N PHE A 42 2.71 3.88 4.96
CA PHE A 42 2.48 5.27 4.53
C PHE A 42 3.63 6.17 4.99
N ASN A 43 4.34 6.76 4.02
CA ASN A 43 5.49 7.65 4.25
C ASN A 43 6.62 7.02 5.09
N LYS A 44 6.74 5.67 5.07
CA LYS A 44 7.74 4.93 5.86
C LYS A 44 8.84 4.30 5.01
N LEU A 45 8.60 4.07 3.72
CA LEU A 45 9.58 3.46 2.83
C LEU A 45 10.68 4.43 2.43
N LYS A 46 11.89 3.89 2.23
CA LYS A 46 13.08 4.63 1.82
C LYS A 46 13.58 4.14 0.47
N THR A 47 14.58 4.83 -0.11
CA THR A 47 15.21 4.44 -1.38
C THR A 47 15.77 3.01 -1.34
N GLU A 48 16.25 2.55 -0.18
CA GLU A 48 16.73 1.17 0.02
C GLU A 48 15.63 0.11 -0.11
N ASP A 49 14.34 0.50 -0.08
CA ASP A 49 13.19 -0.39 -0.25
C ASP A 49 12.65 -0.43 -1.68
N MET A 50 13.23 0.36 -2.58
CA MET A 50 12.87 0.33 -4.00
C MET A 50 13.17 -1.04 -4.61
N GLY A 51 12.30 -1.50 -5.51
CA GLY A 51 12.37 -2.82 -6.13
C GLY A 51 11.96 -3.98 -5.21
N LYS A 52 11.72 -3.75 -3.91
CA LYS A 52 11.24 -4.79 -2.99
C LYS A 52 9.73 -4.94 -3.09
N ILE A 53 9.28 -6.18 -3.18
CA ILE A 53 7.86 -6.53 -3.07
C ILE A 53 7.52 -6.62 -1.57
N ILE A 54 6.66 -5.73 -1.10
CA ILE A 54 6.28 -5.60 0.31
C ILE A 54 4.89 -6.21 0.50
N PHE A 55 4.74 -7.11 1.46
CA PHE A 55 3.46 -7.75 1.76
C PHE A 55 2.58 -6.89 2.68
N HIS A 56 1.30 -6.76 2.35
CA HIS A 56 0.34 -5.96 3.12
C HIS A 56 -0.75 -6.79 3.81
N GLY A 57 -1.07 -7.97 3.27
CA GLY A 57 -2.10 -8.84 3.82
C GLY A 57 -2.76 -9.74 2.77
N ILE A 58 -3.84 -10.41 3.19
CA ILE A 58 -4.66 -11.27 2.35
C ILE A 58 -6.05 -10.63 2.27
N ASP A 59 -6.60 -10.52 1.05
CA ASP A 59 -7.94 -9.98 0.81
C ASP A 59 -9.06 -10.94 1.27
N GLU A 60 -10.31 -10.50 1.15
CA GLU A 60 -11.50 -11.29 1.51
C GLU A 60 -11.69 -12.56 0.66
N HIS A 61 -11.00 -12.68 -0.47
CA HIS A 61 -11.02 -13.82 -1.38
C HIS A 61 -9.81 -14.75 -1.23
N GLY A 62 -8.94 -14.50 -0.24
CA GLY A 62 -7.75 -15.31 0.00
C GLY A 62 -6.55 -14.97 -0.89
N HIS A 63 -6.56 -13.81 -1.56
CA HIS A 63 -5.47 -13.36 -2.42
C HIS A 63 -4.47 -12.48 -1.67
N PRO A 64 -3.17 -12.75 -1.79
CA PRO A 64 -2.16 -11.90 -1.17
C PRO A 64 -1.99 -10.58 -1.93
N VAL A 65 -1.88 -9.49 -1.16
CA VAL A 65 -1.75 -8.11 -1.63
C VAL A 65 -0.37 -7.57 -1.29
N TYR A 66 0.28 -6.98 -2.28
CA TYR A 66 1.62 -6.42 -2.16
C TYR A 66 1.73 -5.01 -2.74
N THR A 67 2.80 -4.30 -2.37
CA THR A 67 3.23 -3.07 -3.06
C THR A 67 4.69 -3.16 -3.52
N ILE A 68 5.04 -2.35 -4.51
CA ILE A 68 6.42 -2.15 -4.96
C ILE A 68 6.64 -0.70 -5.41
N GLY A 69 7.71 -0.08 -4.91
CA GLY A 69 8.21 1.19 -5.43
C GLY A 69 9.25 0.93 -6.51
N CYS A 70 9.06 1.46 -7.72
CA CYS A 70 9.97 1.18 -8.84
C CYS A 70 11.20 2.09 -8.86
N GLY A 71 11.13 3.29 -8.27
CA GLY A 71 12.21 4.26 -8.22
C GLY A 71 12.84 4.59 -9.59
N ALA A 72 13.96 5.30 -9.56
CA ALA A 72 14.94 5.26 -10.63
C ALA A 72 16.04 4.30 -10.17
N SER A 73 16.11 3.13 -10.83
CA SER A 73 17.19 2.16 -10.71
C SER A 73 18.51 2.71 -11.23
#